data_AF-A0A7X8XLZ6-F1
#
_entry.id   AF-A0A7X8XLZ6-F1
#
_cell.length_a   1.000
_cell.length_b   1.000
_cell.length_c   1.000
_cell.angle_alpha   90.00
_cell.angle_beta   90.00
_cell.angle_gamma   90.00
#
_symmetry.space_group_name_H-M   'P 1'
#
loop_
_entity.id
_entity.type
_entity.pdbx_description
1 polymer ?
#
loop_
_entity_poly.entity_id
_entity_poly.type
_entity_poly.pdbx_seq_one_letter_code
_entity_poly.pdbx_strand_id
1 'polypeptide(L)'
;MEIKRDYYLQRLIDCQWDGQVKVITGIRRCGKSFLLRTLFKKYLLRHGVRAEQIITLELDLVRHIRYRNPLELAHYVRDQVEGKAEKF
;
A
#
# COMPACT_ATOMS: atom_id res chain seq x y z
N MET A 1 -19.79 8.59 9.24
CA MET A 1 -19.76 7.19 9.70
C MET A 1 -18.68 6.45 8.91
N GLU A 2 -17.65 5.91 9.56
CA GLU A 2 -16.58 5.15 8.90
C GLU A 2 -16.97 3.67 8.83
N ILE A 3 -16.96 3.07 7.63
CA ILE A 3 -17.24 1.63 7.46
C ILE A 3 -15.98 0.85 7.84
N LYS A 4 -16.04 0.07 8.91
CA LYS A 4 -14.84 -0.54 9.52
C LYS A 4 -14.20 -1.68 8.71
N ARG A 5 -15.00 -2.47 7.96
CA ARG A 5 -14.53 -3.62 7.14
C ARG A 5 -13.60 -4.60 7.90
N ASP A 6 -13.90 -4.84 9.17
CA ASP A 6 -13.00 -5.54 10.10
C ASP A 6 -12.52 -6.90 9.56
N TYR A 7 -13.41 -7.70 8.96
CA TYR A 7 -13.05 -8.98 8.35
C TYR A 7 -11.93 -8.88 7.29
N TYR A 8 -12.04 -7.94 6.34
CA TYR A 8 -11.04 -7.77 5.28
C TYR A 8 -9.76 -7.11 5.79
N LEU A 9 -9.89 -6.22 6.76
CA LEU A 9 -8.74 -5.59 7.40
C LEU A 9 -7.93 -6.64 8.17
N GLN A 10 -8.59 -7.50 8.95
CA GLN A 10 -7.94 -8.57 9.70
C GLN A 10 -7.17 -9.51 8.77
N ARG A 11 -7.75 -9.90 7.63
CA ARG A 11 -7.03 -10.71 6.62
C ARG A 11 -5.74 -10.06 6.10
N LEU A 12 -5.69 -8.73 5.99
CA LEU A 12 -4.45 -8.03 5.60
C LEU A 12 -3.42 -8.03 6.74
N ILE A 13 -3.89 -7.88 7.98
CA ILE A 13 -3.06 -7.92 9.18
C ILE A 13 -2.48 -9.33 9.37
N ASP A 14 -3.27 -10.38 9.23
CA ASP A 14 -2.82 -11.76 9.45
C ASP A 14 -1.75 -12.19 8.43
N CYS A 15 -1.78 -11.60 7.23
CA CYS A 15 -0.84 -11.89 6.16
C CYS A 15 0.32 -10.88 6.07
N GLN A 16 0.42 -9.90 6.97
CA GLN A 16 1.46 -8.88 6.88
C GLN A 16 2.84 -9.43 7.26
N TRP A 17 3.91 -8.85 6.70
CA TRP A 17 5.31 -9.17 7.02
C TRP A 17 5.77 -10.61 6.79
N ASP A 18 5.09 -11.37 5.92
CA ASP A 18 5.49 -12.75 5.55
C ASP A 18 6.40 -12.82 4.31
N GLY A 19 6.87 -11.66 3.83
CA GLY A 19 7.72 -11.55 2.63
C GLY A 19 6.99 -11.74 1.30
N GLN A 20 5.69 -11.99 1.30
CA GLN A 20 4.92 -12.27 0.09
C GLN A 20 4.14 -11.04 -0.39
N VAL A 21 3.99 -10.90 -1.71
CA VAL A 21 3.17 -9.86 -2.33
C VAL A 21 1.68 -10.15 -2.10
N LYS A 22 0.92 -9.12 -1.70
CA LYS A 22 -0.53 -9.22 -1.48
C LYS A 22 -1.31 -8.54 -2.59
N VAL A 23 -2.18 -9.29 -3.27
CA VAL A 23 -3.04 -8.78 -4.34
C VAL A 23 -4.50 -8.80 -3.86
N ILE A 24 -5.14 -7.62 -3.84
CA ILE A 24 -6.56 -7.49 -3.48
C ILE A 24 -7.37 -7.37 -4.77
N THR A 25 -8.18 -8.37 -5.06
CA THR A 25 -9.05 -8.41 -6.23
C THR A 25 -10.51 -8.09 -5.86
N GLY A 26 -11.36 -7.89 -6.87
CA GLY A 26 -12.79 -7.65 -6.70
C GLY A 26 -13.35 -6.61 -7.66
N ILE A 27 -14.67 -6.56 -7.80
CA ILE A 27 -15.37 -5.69 -8.75
C ILE A 27 -15.10 -4.19 -8.53
N ARG A 28 -15.28 -3.38 -9.58
CA ARG A 28 -15.18 -1.92 -9.48
C ARG A 28 -16.16 -1.39 -8.42
N ARG A 29 -15.76 -0.37 -7.66
CA ARG A 29 -16.52 0.26 -6.57
C ARG A 29 -16.80 -0.58 -5.31
N CYS A 30 -16.26 -1.80 -5.17
CA CYS A 30 -16.38 -2.54 -3.90
C CYS A 30 -15.50 -2.00 -2.76
N GLY A 31 -14.79 -0.88 -2.93
CA GLY A 31 -14.04 -0.18 -1.88
C GLY A 31 -12.64 -0.73 -1.56
N LYS A 32 -11.97 -1.40 -2.51
CA LYS A 32 -10.58 -1.87 -2.36
C LYS A 32 -9.60 -0.72 -2.03
N SER A 33 -9.69 0.39 -2.76
CA SER A 33 -8.84 1.56 -2.51
C SER A 33 -9.06 2.14 -1.12
N PHE A 34 -10.29 2.13 -0.62
CA PHE A 34 -10.61 2.56 0.74
C PHE A 34 -10.01 1.61 1.80
N LEU A 35 -10.09 0.29 1.59
CA LEU A 35 -9.49 -0.70 2.47
C LEU A 35 -7.97 -0.48 2.62
N LEU A 36 -7.24 -0.34 1.52
CA LEU A 36 -5.78 -0.16 1.55
C LEU A 36 -5.36 1.25 2.00
N ARG A 37 -5.88 2.29 1.34
CA ARG A 37 -5.37 3.66 1.49
C ARG A 37 -5.90 4.38 2.73
N THR A 38 -7.02 3.92 3.27
CA THR A 38 -7.62 4.50 4.47
C THR A 38 -7.45 3.56 5.65
N LEU A 39 -8.09 2.38 5.63
CA LEU A 39 -8.19 1.53 6.81
C LEU A 39 -6.85 0.90 7.18
N PHE A 40 -6.19 0.25 6.22
CA PHE A 40 -4.91 -0.41 6.45
C PHE A 40 -3.81 0.62 6.72
N LYS A 41 -3.76 1.73 5.97
CA LYS A 41 -2.85 2.85 6.26
C LYS A 41 -3.04 3.39 7.70
N LYS A 42 -4.28 3.63 8.14
CA LYS A 42 -4.57 4.05 9.53
C LYS A 42 -4.16 3.00 10.55
N TYR A 43 -4.30 1.71 10.24
CA TYR A 43 -3.80 0.64 11.09
C TYR A 43 -2.27 0.72 11.22
N LEU A 44 -1.53 0.77 10.10
CA LEU A 44 -0.07 0.86 10.10
C LEU A 44 0.44 2.07 10.90
N LEU A 45 -0.12 3.25 10.67
CA LEU A 45 0.24 4.48 11.40
C LEU A 45 0.01 4.35 12.91
N ARG A 46 -1.12 3.75 13.32
CA ARG A 46 -1.43 3.51 14.75
C ARG A 46 -0.49 2.50 15.39
N HIS A 47 0.15 1.62 14.62
CA HIS A 47 1.08 0.61 15.10
C HIS A 47 2.55 1.01 14.90
N GLY A 48 2.82 2.32 14.78
CA GLY A 48 4.17 2.86 14.80
C GLY A 48 4.91 2.89 13.46
N VAL A 49 4.27 2.51 12.34
CA VAL A 49 4.83 2.74 11.01
C VAL A 49 4.76 4.23 10.71
N ARG A 50 5.90 4.85 10.41
CA ARG A 50 5.93 6.29 10.10
C ARG A 50 5.38 6.54 8.70
N ALA A 51 4.78 7.71 8.49
CA ALA A 51 4.13 8.04 7.21
C ALA A 51 5.12 7.99 6.04
N GLU A 52 6.38 8.35 6.27
CA GLU A 52 7.47 8.38 5.28
C GLU A 52 7.94 6.97 4.88
N GLN A 53 7.50 5.95 5.61
CA GLN A 53 7.75 4.53 5.31
C GLN A 53 6.62 3.91 4.47
N ILE A 54 5.56 4.67 4.16
CA ILE A 54 4.40 4.18 3.40
C ILE A 54 4.39 4.85 2.02
N ILE A 55 4.83 4.12 1.00
CA ILE A 55 4.73 4.57 -0.40
C ILE A 55 3.35 4.20 -0.94
N THR A 56 2.58 5.19 -1.41
CA THR A 56 1.27 4.97 -2.04
C THR A 56 1.29 5.49 -3.46
N LEU A 57 0.89 4.65 -4.41
CA LEU A 57 0.83 5.04 -5.82
C LEU A 57 -0.50 4.64 -6.45
N GLU A 58 -1.06 5.55 -7.24
CA GLU A 58 -2.33 5.36 -7.94
C GLU A 58 -2.07 5.30 -9.45
N LEU A 59 -1.90 4.11 -10.00
CA LEU A 59 -1.52 3.92 -11.40
C LEU A 59 -2.62 4.31 -12.40
N ASP A 60 -3.84 4.56 -11.93
CA ASP A 60 -4.98 5.03 -12.72
C ASP A 60 -5.00 6.55 -12.91
N LEU A 61 -4.24 7.31 -12.11
CA LEU A 61 -4.16 8.76 -12.26
C LEU A 61 -3.21 9.16 -13.39
N VAL A 62 -3.61 10.15 -14.19
CA VAL A 62 -2.84 10.64 -15.35
C VAL A 62 -1.41 11.02 -14.95
N ARG A 63 -1.22 11.72 -13.83
CA ARG A 63 0.10 12.11 -13.30
C ARG A 63 1.03 10.92 -12.98
N HIS A 64 0.48 9.71 -12.83
CA HIS A 64 1.23 8.50 -12.49
C HIS A 64 1.31 7.51 -13.65
N ILE A 65 0.80 7.86 -14.84
CA ILE A 65 0.71 6.93 -15.97
C ILE A 65 2.09 6.38 -16.39
N ARG A 66 3.15 7.18 -16.23
CA ARG A 66 4.54 6.76 -16.47
C ARG A 66 4.96 5.55 -15.63
N TYR A 67 4.44 5.43 -14.41
CA TYR A 67 4.76 4.33 -13.50
C TYR A 67 4.01 3.02 -13.83
N ARG A 68 3.23 3.00 -14.92
CA ARG A 68 2.79 1.73 -15.51
C ARG A 68 3.92 1.01 -16.25
N ASN A 69 4.97 1.74 -16.62
CA ASN A 69 6.20 1.12 -17.07
C ASN A 69 6.92 0.52 -15.84
N PRO A 70 7.21 -0.80 -15.84
CA PRO A 70 7.84 -1.45 -14.69
C PRO A 70 9.24 -0.91 -14.38
N LEU A 71 9.99 -0.44 -15.38
CA LEU A 71 11.33 0.14 -15.18
C LEU A 71 11.25 1.48 -14.46
N GLU A 72 10.31 2.34 -14.87
CA GLU A 72 10.03 3.63 -14.22
C GLU A 72 9.54 3.45 -12.78
N LEU A 73 8.66 2.47 -12.55
CA LEU A 73 8.17 2.16 -11.21
C LEU A 73 9.30 1.65 -10.31
N ALA A 74 10.13 0.74 -10.81
CA ALA A 74 11.25 0.19 -10.06
C ALA A 74 12.27 1.27 -9.71
N HIS A 75 12.60 2.16 -10.66
CA HIS A 75 13.47 3.31 -10.42
C HIS A 75 12.88 4.23 -9.35
N TYR A 76 11.61 4.64 -9.49
CA TYR A 76 10.92 5.49 -8.52
C TYR A 76 10.92 4.89 -7.12
N VAL A 77 10.65 3.59 -6.97
CA VAL A 77 10.65 2.95 -5.65
C VAL A 77 12.06 2.91 -5.08
N ARG A 78 13.08 2.55 -5.88
CA ARG A 78 14.49 2.53 -5.45
C ARG A 78 14.96 3.88 -4.96
N ASP A 79 14.71 4.96 -5.70
CA ASP A 79 15.09 6.32 -5.29
C ASP A 79 14.51 6.74 -3.93
N GLN A 80 13.35 6.19 -3.56
CA GLN A 80 12.68 6.50 -2.29
C GLN A 80 13.19 5.66 -1.11
N VAL A 81 13.87 4.54 -1.39
CA VAL A 81 14.39 3.62 -0.37
C VAL A 81 15.92 3.64 -0.27
N GLU A 82 16.64 3.99 -1.34
CA GLU A 82 18.10 4.13 -1.33
C GLU A 82 18.54 5.18 -0.29
N GLY A 83 19.56 4.82 0.50
CA GLY A 83 20.05 5.63 1.63
C GLY A 83 19.37 5.39 2.98
N LYS A 84 18.32 4.56 3.05
CA LYS A 84 17.76 4.08 4.32
C LYS A 84 18.40 2.74 4.64
N ALA A 85 19.23 2.69 5.69
CA ALA A 85 19.88 1.46 6.13
C ALA A 85 18.85 0.32 6.19
N GLU A 86 19.11 -0.77 5.46
CA GLU A 86 18.32 -1.99 5.57
C GLU A 86 18.35 -2.42 7.03
N LYS A 87 17.17 -2.48 7.66
CA LYS A 87 17.02 -3.22 8.92
C LYS A 87 16.65 -4.65 8.56
N PHE A 88 17.65 -5.42 8.15
CA PHE A 88 17.65 -6.88 8.29
C PHE A 88 19.04 -7.32 8.74
#